data_AF-A0A6A1V1B6-F1
#
_entry.id   AF-A0A6A1V1B6-F1
#
_cell.length_a   1.000
_cell.length_b   1.000
_cell.length_c   1.000
_cell.angle_alpha   90.00
_cell.angle_beta   90.00
_cell.angle_gamma   90.00
#
_symmetry.space_group_name_H-M   'P 1'
#
loop_
_entity.id
_entity.type
_entity.pdbx_description
1 polymer ?
#
loop_
_entity_poly.entity_id
_entity_poly.type
_entity_poly.pdbx_seq_one_letter_code
_entity_poly.pdbx_strand_id
1 'polypeptide(L)'
;MVTQRDVKALLYGHDHVNDFCGKLTGIQMCYAGGIGYQDYGQAGWDRKARVVTVNLEKTRKGGRWEEIKHIITWKRLDDQHLNAIEAQVLWRKGSKIS
;
A
#
# COMPACT_ATOMS: atom_id res chain seq x y z
N MET A 1 -1.45 -0.40 23.87
CA MET A 1 -2.70 -0.04 23.16
C MET A 1 -2.29 0.81 21.97
N VAL A 2 -2.64 0.43 20.74
CA VAL A 2 -2.28 1.16 19.51
C VAL A 2 -3.36 2.23 19.27
N THR A 3 -2.97 3.47 19.06
CA THR A 3 -3.88 4.58 18.70
C THR A 3 -3.83 4.85 17.20
N GLN A 4 -4.82 5.58 16.66
CA GLN A 4 -4.85 5.96 15.25
C GLN A 4 -3.54 6.66 14.78
N ARG A 5 -2.80 7.32 15.68
CA ARG A 5 -1.54 8.00 15.36
C ARG A 5 -0.36 7.05 15.15
N ASP A 6 -0.47 5.82 15.65
CA ASP A 6 0.56 4.79 15.50
C ASP A 6 0.43 4.08 14.13
N VAL A 7 -0.75 4.13 13.51
CA VAL A 7 -1.03 3.57 12.18
C VAL A 7 -0.64 4.57 11.09
N LYS A 8 0.15 4.12 10.11
CA LYS A 8 0.63 4.96 8.99
C LYS A 8 -0.15 4.74 7.69
N ALA A 9 -0.67 3.54 7.48
CA ALA A 9 -1.51 3.15 6.36
C ALA A 9 -2.30 1.88 6.73
N LEU A 10 -3.44 1.66 6.09
CA LEU A 10 -4.25 0.44 6.21
C LEU A 10 -4.32 -0.27 4.85
N LEU A 11 -4.06 -1.57 4.87
CA LEU A 11 -4.10 -2.46 3.71
C LEU A 11 -5.08 -3.59 4.01
N TYR A 12 -6.05 -3.82 3.14
CA TYR A 12 -7.07 -4.85 3.37
C TYR A 12 -7.52 -5.50 2.06
N GLY A 13 -8.11 -6.69 2.20
CA GLY A 13 -8.62 -7.50 1.09
C GLY A 13 -10.14 -7.58 1.13
N HIS A 14 -10.67 -8.79 0.89
CA HIS A 14 -12.10 -9.15 0.86
C HIS A 14 -12.88 -8.66 -0.36
N ASP A 15 -12.64 -7.44 -0.83
CA ASP A 15 -13.26 -6.95 -2.07
C ASP A 15 -12.40 -7.34 -3.29
N HIS A 16 -12.91 -8.31 -4.05
CA HIS A 16 -12.21 -8.92 -5.18
C HIS A 16 -12.34 -8.12 -6.48
N VAL A 17 -13.05 -6.99 -6.48
CA VAL A 17 -13.24 -6.11 -7.65
C VAL A 17 -12.89 -4.66 -7.35
N ASN A 18 -12.08 -4.45 -6.31
CA ASN A 18 -11.70 -3.14 -5.82
C ASN A 18 -10.20 -3.05 -5.54
N ASP A 19 -9.59 -2.01 -6.06
CA ASP A 19 -8.17 -1.70 -5.87
C ASP A 19 -7.95 -0.23 -5.48
N PHE A 20 -9.02 0.44 -5.03
CA PHE A 20 -9.01 1.85 -4.66
C PHE A 20 -8.15 2.12 -3.42
N CYS A 21 -7.55 3.31 -3.38
CA CYS A 21 -6.93 3.88 -2.19
C CYS A 21 -7.62 5.21 -1.84
N GLY A 22 -8.19 5.28 -0.64
CA GLY A 22 -8.85 6.48 -0.13
C GLY A 22 -8.19 6.97 1.15
N LYS A 23 -8.24 8.29 1.39
CA LYS A 23 -7.78 8.88 2.65
C LYS A 23 -8.98 9.06 3.58
N LEU A 24 -8.96 8.39 4.73
CA LEU A 24 -9.97 8.55 5.78
C LEU A 24 -9.30 8.96 7.08
N THR A 25 -9.76 10.04 7.70
CA THR A 25 -9.22 10.56 8.98
C THR A 25 -7.69 10.70 8.98
N GLY A 26 -7.13 11.14 7.85
CA GLY A 26 -5.69 11.32 7.71
C GLY A 26 -4.87 10.08 7.33
N ILE A 27 -5.46 8.88 7.31
CA ILE A 27 -4.79 7.60 6.99
C ILE A 27 -5.17 7.14 5.59
N GLN A 28 -4.19 6.68 4.82
CA GLN A 28 -4.45 6.02 3.53
C GLN A 28 -4.91 4.58 3.74
N MET A 29 -6.04 4.26 3.13
CA MET A 29 -6.75 2.99 3.20
C MET A 29 -6.82 2.39 1.81
N CYS A 30 -6.23 1.21 1.60
CA CYS A 30 -6.00 0.67 0.28
C CYS A 30 -6.40 -0.81 0.17
N TYR A 31 -7.20 -1.12 -0.85
CA TYR A 31 -7.50 -2.50 -1.23
C TYR A 31 -6.33 -3.15 -1.96
N ALA A 32 -6.12 -4.45 -1.73
CA ALA A 32 -5.01 -5.22 -2.29
C ALA A 32 -5.07 -5.42 -3.82
N GLY A 33 -6.25 -5.29 -4.43
CA GLY A 33 -6.51 -5.70 -5.81
C GLY A 33 -6.63 -7.22 -5.92
N GLY A 34 -7.66 -7.70 -6.61
CA GLY A 34 -7.98 -9.13 -6.70
C GLY A 34 -6.81 -9.94 -7.29
N ILE A 35 -6.18 -10.77 -6.45
CA ILE A 35 -5.02 -11.61 -6.81
C ILE A 35 -5.41 -13.07 -7.11
N GLY A 36 -6.60 -13.49 -6.67
CA GLY A 36 -7.06 -14.87 -6.80
C GLY A 36 -7.45 -15.24 -8.24
N TYR A 37 -7.23 -16.51 -8.59
CA TYR A 37 -7.68 -17.10 -9.86
C TYR A 37 -9.03 -17.82 -9.75
N GLN A 38 -9.61 -17.84 -8.54
CA GLN A 38 -10.85 -18.55 -8.22
C GLN A 38 -11.84 -17.58 -7.60
N ASP A 39 -13.11 -17.70 -7.97
CA ASP A 39 -14.29 -17.00 -7.47
C ASP A 39 -14.22 -15.46 -7.32
N TYR A 40 -15.39 -14.83 -7.38
CA TYR A 40 -15.61 -13.40 -7.07
C TYR A 40 -14.80 -12.37 -7.90
N GLY A 41 -14.26 -12.75 -9.05
CA GLY A 41 -13.66 -11.82 -10.01
C GLY A 41 -14.70 -11.15 -10.94
N GLN A 42 -14.24 -10.16 -11.72
CA GLN A 42 -15.04 -9.52 -12.76
C GLN A 42 -14.39 -9.71 -14.13
N ALA A 43 -15.17 -10.12 -15.12
CA ALA A 43 -14.70 -10.27 -16.49
C ALA A 43 -14.18 -8.93 -17.03
N GLY A 44 -13.00 -8.96 -17.67
CA GLY A 44 -12.35 -7.76 -18.18
C GLY A 44 -11.67 -6.89 -17.11
N TRP A 45 -11.64 -7.33 -15.85
CA TRP A 45 -10.85 -6.67 -14.82
C TRP A 45 -9.52 -7.40 -14.61
N ASP A 46 -8.42 -6.70 -14.89
CA ASP A 46 -7.08 -7.27 -14.74
C ASP A 46 -6.82 -7.63 -13.28
N ARG A 47 -6.43 -8.89 -13.04
CA ARG A 47 -5.91 -9.31 -11.74
C ARG A 47 -4.65 -8.52 -11.42
N LYS A 48 -4.44 -8.24 -10.14
CA LYS A 48 -3.28 -7.45 -9.71
C LYS A 48 -2.96 -7.67 -8.25
N ALA A 49 -1.69 -7.48 -7.90
CA ALA A 49 -1.21 -7.48 -6.54
C ALA A 49 -0.74 -6.07 -6.16
N ARG A 50 -1.17 -5.57 -5.00
CA ARG A 50 -0.60 -4.37 -4.41
C ARG A 50 0.75 -4.68 -3.78
N VAL A 51 1.78 -3.97 -4.22
CA VAL A 51 3.11 -4.02 -3.61
C VAL A 51 3.27 -2.81 -2.70
N VAL A 52 3.85 -3.02 -1.52
CA VAL A 52 4.10 -1.96 -0.53
C VAL A 52 5.56 -2.00 -0.12
N THR A 53 6.23 -0.86 -0.21
CA THR A 53 7.60 -0.67 0.25
C THR A 53 7.62 0.28 1.42
N VAL A 54 8.23 -0.18 2.51
CA VAL A 54 8.49 0.60 3.72
C VAL A 54 9.98 0.92 3.76
N ASN A 55 10.33 2.19 3.58
CA ASN A 55 11.71 2.65 3.64
C ASN A 55 12.01 3.25 5.01
N LEU A 56 13.06 2.76 5.66
CA LEU A 56 13.51 3.22 6.97
C LEU A 56 14.66 4.23 6.84
N GLU A 57 14.79 5.15 7.79
CA GLU A 57 16.00 5.97 7.90
C GLU A 57 17.17 5.12 8.43
N LYS A 58 18.36 5.31 7.84
CA LYS A 58 19.58 4.63 8.29
C LYS A 58 20.40 5.59 9.14
N THR A 59 20.82 5.15 10.32
CA THR A 59 21.77 5.93 11.12
C THR A 59 23.13 6.02 10.42
N ARG A 60 23.72 7.23 10.42
CA ARG A 60 25.09 7.47 9.92
C ARG A 60 26.17 6.91 10.86
N LYS A 61 25.82 6.54 12.11
CA LYS A 61 26.72 5.91 13.09
C LYS A 61 26.09 4.62 13.64
N GLY A 62 26.69 3.47 13.33
CA GLY A 62 26.42 2.21 14.03
C GLY A 62 25.45 1.22 13.36
N GLY A 63 24.98 1.50 12.13
CA GLY A 63 24.27 0.49 11.33
C GLY A 63 22.87 0.09 11.82
N ARG A 64 22.29 0.82 12.79
CA ARG A 64 20.90 0.61 13.23
C ARG A 64 19.92 1.36 12.32
N TRP A 65 18.79 0.73 12.04
CA TRP A 65 17.64 1.35 11.38
C TRP A 65 16.85 2.20 12.39
N GLU A 66 16.38 3.37 11.96
CA GLU A 66 15.51 4.25 12.75
C GLU A 66 14.04 4.15 12.27
N GLU A 67 13.28 5.23 12.47
CA GLU A 67 11.89 5.38 12.08
C GLU A 67 11.66 5.24 10.56
N ILE A 68 10.40 5.03 10.20
CA ILE A 68 9.96 5.01 8.80
C ILE A 68 10.21 6.39 8.18
N LYS A 69 10.88 6.40 7.02
CA LYS A 69 11.06 7.59 6.17
C LYS A 69 9.83 7.85 5.32
N HIS A 70 9.39 6.81 4.60
CA HIS A 70 8.18 6.84 3.79
C HIS A 70 7.68 5.43 3.44
N ILE A 71 6.41 5.36 3.08
CA ILE A 71 5.71 4.18 2.60
C ILE A 71 5.18 4.48 1.20
N ILE A 72 5.59 3.68 0.21
CA ILE A 72 5.14 3.78 -1.18
C ILE A 72 4.42 2.50 -1.53
N THR A 73 3.39 2.60 -2.37
CA THR A 73 2.72 1.45 -2.95
C THR A 73 2.52 1.62 -4.44
N TRP A 74 2.42 0.52 -5.15
CA TRP A 74 1.99 0.44 -6.54
C TRP A 74 1.25 -0.89 -6.73
N LYS A 75 0.66 -1.08 -7.91
CA LYS A 75 0.00 -2.33 -8.29
C LYS A 75 0.84 -3.03 -9.34
N ARG A 76 0.87 -4.36 -9.29
CA ARG A 76 1.49 -5.23 -10.28
C ARG A 76 0.39 -6.01 -10.98
N LEU A 77 0.18 -5.77 -12.27
CA LEU A 77 -0.81 -6.51 -13.05
C LEU A 77 -0.34 -7.95 -13.28
N ASP A 78 -1.28 -8.88 -13.34
CA ASP A 78 -1.09 -10.25 -13.85
C ASP A 78 -1.28 -10.27 -15.38
N ASP A 79 -0.44 -9.50 -16.08
CA ASP A 79 -0.33 -9.51 -17.53
C ASP A 79 1.02 -10.10 -17.98
N GLN A 80 1.23 -10.23 -19.29
CA GLN A 80 2.45 -10.84 -19.84
C GLN A 80 3.75 -10.14 -19.41
N HIS A 81 3.69 -8.86 -19.05
CA HIS A 81 4.87 -8.05 -18.71
C HIS A 81 4.96 -7.76 -17.22
N LEU A 82 3.98 -8.21 -16.45
CA LEU A 82 3.77 -7.85 -15.06
C LEU A 82 3.88 -6.34 -14.89
N ASN A 83 3.07 -5.55 -15.59
CA ASN A 83 3.19 -4.09 -15.57
C ASN A 83 3.02 -3.51 -14.15
N ALA A 84 3.86 -2.53 -13.81
CA ALA A 84 3.68 -1.72 -12.59
C ALA A 84 2.82 -0.50 -12.92
N ILE A 85 1.76 -0.29 -12.15
CA ILE A 85 0.84 0.85 -12.34
C ILE A 85 0.58 1.57 -11.01
N GLU A 86 0.16 2.83 -11.12
CA GLU A 86 -0.40 3.62 -10.01
C GLU A 86 0.47 3.69 -8.74
N ALA A 87 1.75 4.04 -8.93
CA ALA A 87 2.63 4.32 -7.82
C ALA A 87 2.14 5.55 -7.02
N GLN A 88 2.05 5.41 -5.71
CA GLN A 88 1.57 6.46 -4.80
C GLN A 88 2.27 6.40 -3.44
N VAL A 89 2.40 7.56 -2.78
CA VAL A 89 2.96 7.65 -1.42
C VAL A 89 1.83 7.52 -0.41
N LEU A 90 1.85 6.46 0.40
CA LEU A 90 0.85 6.26 1.46
C LEU A 90 1.15 7.12 2.68
N TRP A 91 2.43 7.26 3.02
CA TRP A 91 2.86 8.02 4.18
C TRP A 91 4.31 8.49 4.01
N ARG A 92 4.67 9.64 4.61
CA ARG A 92 6.06 10.10 4.75
C ARG A 92 6.24 10.85 6.06
N LYS A 93 7.46 10.82 6.60
CA LYS A 93 7.85 11.62 7.77
C LYS A 93 7.56 13.11 7.48
N GLY A 94 6.87 13.78 8.41
CA GLY A 94 6.44 15.17 8.27
C GLY A 94 5.06 15.39 7.63
N SER A 95 4.36 14.35 7.16
CA SER A 95 2.96 14.48 6.73
C SER A 95 2.04 14.84 7.90
N LYS A 96 1.27 15.92 7.77
CA LYS A 96 0.23 16.26 8.75
C LYS A 96 -0.98 15.33 8.58
N ILE A 97 -1.39 14.71 9.67
CA ILE A 97 -2.69 14.04 9.78
C ILE A 97 -3.69 15.17 10.05
N SER A 98 -4.38 15.63 8.99
CA SER A 98 -5.47 16.61 9.07
C SER A 98 -6.75 15.96 9.54
#